data_AF-A0A1M5PF19-F1
#
_entry.id   AF-A0A1M5PF19-F1
#
_cell.length_a   1.000
_cell.length_b   1.000
_cell.length_c   1.000
_cell.angle_alpha   90.00
_cell.angle_beta   90.00
_cell.angle_gamma   90.00
#
_symmetry.space_group_name_H-M   'P 1'
#
loop_
_entity.id
_entity.type
_entity.pdbx_description
1 polymer ?
#
loop_
_entity_poly.entity_id
_entity_poly.type
_entity_poly.pdbx_seq_one_letter_code
_entity_poly.pdbx_strand_id
1 'polypeptide(L)'
;MTTNHLALVSGANGHLGNNLVRLLLKKGIPVRAAVRNISNTKPFEGLNCEVVKADITDKASFVKALQGVETFYAVGASFKLWAKDPKKEIYDVNINGTLNTIEAAAEAGVSKIVYVSSIAALNYTKLPVNESGGYNPDRRDMYYNSKNDGEKLAFELAAKHGIELVSVMPSAMIGSEAFLPLNVSYNIMKLILNKKIPVDTKITLNWIDVKDVAEGCFLAAQKGRSGERYILANEKCMTITDTTALAGRLYPELNLKIPGSVPKTVLYAIAGIMELGGKLSRKPPLLTRKDIAMFSGLQQNFDISKAKNELGFKPKDPELAVQQALEYLMKHKNILEI
;
A
#
# COMPACT_ATOMS: atom_id res chain seq x y z
N MET A 1 -30.39 -20.23 5.76
CA MET A 1 -30.41 -18.75 5.75
C MET A 1 -28.97 -18.29 5.66
N THR A 2 -28.48 -17.92 4.49
CA THR A 2 -27.15 -17.30 4.37
C THR A 2 -27.28 -15.88 4.91
N THR A 3 -26.91 -15.68 6.18
CA THR A 3 -26.61 -14.35 6.69
C THR A 3 -25.55 -13.77 5.78
N ASN A 4 -25.94 -12.89 4.88
CA ASN A 4 -25.03 -12.26 3.95
C ASN A 4 -24.18 -11.26 4.76
N HIS A 5 -23.00 -11.71 5.21
CA HIS A 5 -22.00 -10.95 5.95
C HIS A 5 -21.45 -9.82 5.03
N LEU A 6 -22.19 -8.73 4.89
CA LEU A 6 -21.86 -7.62 3.98
C LEU A 6 -20.50 -7.03 4.35
N ALA A 7 -19.60 -6.97 3.37
CA ALA A 7 -18.29 -6.34 3.51
C ALA A 7 -18.29 -4.94 2.87
N LEU A 8 -17.73 -3.95 3.56
CA LEU A 8 -17.40 -2.67 2.93
C LEU A 8 -15.90 -2.58 2.69
N VAL A 9 -15.52 -2.15 1.48
CA VAL A 9 -14.13 -1.84 1.14
C VAL A 9 -14.02 -0.35 0.83
N SER A 10 -13.26 0.41 1.63
CA SER A 10 -12.95 1.82 1.29
C SER A 10 -11.84 1.91 0.25
N GLY A 11 -11.80 2.99 -0.53
CA GLY A 11 -10.80 3.11 -1.61
C GLY A 11 -10.92 1.99 -2.65
N ALA A 12 -12.14 1.50 -2.88
CA ALA A 12 -12.44 0.31 -3.68
C ALA A 12 -12.05 0.42 -5.17
N ASN A 13 -11.82 1.63 -5.67
CA ASN A 13 -11.32 1.88 -7.02
C ASN A 13 -9.79 2.00 -7.10
N GLY A 14 -9.09 1.90 -5.96
CA GLY A 14 -7.64 1.87 -5.88
C GLY A 14 -7.07 0.48 -6.12
N HIS A 15 -5.74 0.38 -6.20
CA HIS A 15 -5.04 -0.85 -6.56
C HIS A 15 -5.35 -2.04 -5.64
N LEU A 16 -5.18 -1.87 -4.31
CA LEU A 16 -5.53 -2.92 -3.35
C LEU A 16 -7.04 -3.10 -3.21
N GLY A 17 -7.77 -1.99 -3.06
CA GLY A 17 -9.22 -2.02 -2.86
C GLY A 17 -9.96 -2.78 -3.96
N ASN A 18 -9.60 -2.56 -5.23
CA ASN A 18 -10.27 -3.23 -6.34
C ASN A 18 -9.97 -4.73 -6.42
N ASN A 19 -8.70 -5.11 -6.20
CA ASN A 19 -8.33 -6.53 -6.10
C ASN A 19 -9.05 -7.23 -4.94
N LEU A 20 -9.22 -6.53 -3.80
CA LEU A 20 -9.96 -7.04 -2.65
C LEU A 20 -11.46 -7.19 -2.94
N VAL A 21 -12.10 -6.20 -3.58
CA VAL A 21 -13.51 -6.32 -4.03
C VAL A 21 -13.69 -7.56 -4.90
N ARG A 22 -12.85 -7.75 -5.91
CA ARG A 22 -12.89 -8.90 -6.83
C ARG A 22 -12.73 -10.22 -6.08
N LEU A 23 -11.78 -10.27 -5.14
CA LEU A 23 -11.54 -11.44 -4.32
C LEU A 23 -12.75 -11.79 -3.45
N LEU A 24 -13.31 -10.81 -2.72
CA LEU A 24 -14.46 -11.01 -1.84
C LEU A 24 -15.68 -11.49 -2.62
N LEU A 25 -15.98 -10.87 -3.77
CA LEU A 25 -17.06 -11.32 -4.66
C LEU A 25 -16.83 -12.76 -5.14
N LYS A 26 -15.60 -13.13 -5.50
CA LYS A 26 -15.25 -14.51 -5.88
C LYS A 26 -15.45 -15.50 -4.72
N LYS A 27 -15.29 -15.06 -3.47
CA LYS A 27 -15.56 -15.86 -2.26
C LYS A 27 -17.06 -15.91 -1.90
N GLY A 28 -17.94 -15.27 -2.69
CA GLY A 28 -19.38 -15.22 -2.44
C GLY A 28 -19.79 -14.20 -1.38
N ILE A 29 -18.90 -13.28 -1.00
CA ILE A 29 -19.18 -12.23 -0.01
C ILE A 29 -19.78 -11.02 -0.74
N PRO A 30 -20.97 -10.54 -0.36
CA PRO A 30 -21.52 -9.29 -0.88
C PRO A 30 -20.62 -8.11 -0.52
N VAL A 31 -20.37 -7.23 -1.49
CA VAL A 31 -19.46 -6.10 -1.31
C VAL A 31 -20.17 -4.78 -1.56
N ARG A 32 -20.00 -3.86 -0.60
CA ARG A 32 -20.20 -2.43 -0.78
C ARG A 32 -18.85 -1.74 -1.04
N ALA A 33 -18.65 -1.28 -2.26
CA ALA A 33 -17.45 -0.60 -2.73
C ALA A 33 -17.55 0.91 -2.47
N ALA A 34 -16.85 1.41 -1.46
CA ALA A 34 -16.87 2.82 -1.10
C ALA A 34 -15.78 3.62 -1.83
N VAL A 35 -16.20 4.67 -2.54
CA VAL A 35 -15.34 5.56 -3.33
C VAL A 35 -15.69 7.03 -3.11
N ARG A 36 -14.73 7.93 -3.37
CA ARG A 36 -14.99 9.39 -3.29
C ARG A 36 -15.83 9.91 -4.46
N ASN A 37 -15.58 9.36 -5.65
CA ASN A 37 -16.26 9.73 -6.89
C ASN A 37 -16.90 8.48 -7.52
N ILE A 38 -18.23 8.39 -7.41
CA ILE A 38 -19.04 7.28 -7.94
C ILE A 38 -19.11 7.28 -9.47
N SER A 39 -18.79 8.39 -10.14
CA SER A 39 -18.77 8.47 -11.60
C SER A 39 -17.59 7.70 -12.22
N ASN A 40 -16.58 7.32 -11.43
CA ASN A 40 -15.50 6.44 -11.90
C ASN A 40 -15.90 4.97 -11.78
N THR A 41 -16.72 4.51 -12.73
CA THR A 41 -17.29 3.15 -12.73
C THR A 41 -16.37 2.10 -13.35
N LYS A 42 -15.40 2.51 -14.17
CA LYS A 42 -14.52 1.61 -14.94
C LYS A 42 -13.87 0.49 -14.11
N PRO A 43 -13.33 0.74 -12.89
CA PRO A 43 -12.75 -0.33 -12.08
C PRO A 43 -13.74 -1.43 -11.65
N PHE A 44 -15.04 -1.15 -11.70
CA PHE A 44 -16.12 -2.04 -11.27
C PHE A 44 -16.91 -2.65 -12.43
N GLU A 45 -16.51 -2.41 -13.68
CA GLU A 45 -17.13 -3.03 -14.86
C GLU A 45 -17.17 -4.55 -14.72
N GLY A 46 -18.37 -5.13 -14.90
CA GLY A 46 -18.61 -6.57 -14.77
C GLY A 46 -18.65 -7.11 -13.33
N LEU A 47 -18.57 -6.25 -12.30
CA LEU A 47 -18.67 -6.66 -10.90
C LEU A 47 -20.08 -6.44 -10.34
N ASN A 48 -20.60 -7.44 -9.64
CA ASN A 48 -21.86 -7.33 -8.91
C ASN A 48 -21.61 -6.83 -7.47
N CYS A 49 -21.30 -5.55 -7.32
CA CYS A 49 -21.14 -4.89 -6.01
C CYS A 49 -21.94 -3.58 -5.94
N GLU A 50 -22.29 -3.18 -4.72
CA GLU A 50 -22.93 -1.89 -4.46
C GLU A 50 -21.86 -0.79 -4.41
N VAL A 51 -21.87 0.16 -5.33
CA VAL A 51 -20.92 1.29 -5.32
C VAL A 51 -21.53 2.48 -4.58
N VAL A 52 -20.88 2.93 -3.50
CA VAL A 52 -21.37 4.03 -2.65
C VAL A 52 -20.35 5.14 -2.53
N LYS A 53 -20.84 6.36 -2.29
CA LYS A 53 -19.99 7.52 -2.00
C LYS A 53 -19.59 7.53 -0.53
N ALA A 54 -18.29 7.57 -0.25
CA ALA A 54 -17.76 7.88 1.09
C ALA A 54 -16.41 8.61 0.98
N ASP A 55 -16.20 9.61 1.83
CA ASP A 55 -14.95 10.36 1.94
C ASP A 55 -14.45 10.35 3.39
N ILE A 56 -13.17 10.09 3.59
CA ILE A 56 -12.57 9.98 4.92
C ILE A 56 -12.61 11.32 5.66
N THR A 57 -12.76 12.42 4.93
CA THR A 57 -12.93 13.77 5.52
C THR A 57 -14.37 14.07 5.92
N ASP A 58 -15.33 13.20 5.58
CA ASP A 58 -16.76 13.34 5.87
C ASP A 58 -17.26 12.10 6.63
N LYS A 59 -17.23 12.19 7.97
CA LYS A 59 -17.71 11.11 8.87
C LYS A 59 -19.13 10.66 8.51
N ALA A 60 -20.05 11.57 8.22
CA ALA A 60 -21.45 11.24 7.97
C ALA A 60 -21.62 10.39 6.69
N SER A 61 -20.78 10.60 5.68
CA SER A 61 -20.75 9.74 4.50
C SER A 61 -20.39 8.29 4.84
N PHE A 62 -19.43 8.08 5.76
CA PHE A 62 -19.04 6.75 6.21
C PHE A 62 -20.10 6.10 7.12
N VAL A 63 -20.75 6.85 8.01
CA VAL A 63 -21.85 6.33 8.84
C VAL A 63 -22.96 5.74 7.96
N LYS A 64 -23.33 6.45 6.89
CA LYS A 64 -24.32 5.96 5.91
C LYS A 64 -23.82 4.73 5.16
N ALA A 65 -22.58 4.78 4.67
CA ALA A 65 -22.00 3.69 3.90
C ALA A 65 -21.82 2.40 4.73
N LEU A 66 -21.58 2.51 6.03
CA LEU A 66 -21.33 1.38 6.93
C LEU A 66 -22.61 0.72 7.49
N GLN A 67 -23.80 1.24 7.19
CA GLN A 67 -25.05 0.64 7.68
C GLN A 67 -25.22 -0.81 7.21
N GLY A 68 -25.42 -1.73 8.18
CA GLY A 68 -25.57 -3.16 7.92
C GLY A 68 -24.28 -3.87 7.47
N VAL A 69 -23.13 -3.20 7.57
CA VAL A 69 -21.82 -3.79 7.29
C VAL A 69 -21.32 -4.53 8.51
N GLU A 70 -20.87 -5.76 8.32
CA GLU A 70 -20.26 -6.55 9.38
C GLU A 70 -18.74 -6.38 9.42
N THR A 71 -18.10 -6.53 8.25
CA THR A 71 -16.65 -6.37 8.12
C THR A 71 -16.33 -5.15 7.29
N PHE A 72 -15.61 -4.21 7.90
CA PHE A 72 -15.07 -3.05 7.22
C PHE A 72 -13.58 -3.24 6.92
N TYR A 73 -13.24 -3.29 5.64
CA TYR A 73 -11.87 -3.23 5.16
C TYR A 73 -11.47 -1.76 4.94
N ALA A 74 -10.78 -1.19 5.93
CA ALA A 74 -10.29 0.18 5.91
C ALA A 74 -9.00 0.28 5.08
N VAL A 75 -9.14 0.19 3.75
CA VAL A 75 -8.03 0.27 2.78
C VAL A 75 -7.68 1.72 2.41
N GLY A 76 -8.71 2.58 2.32
CA GLY A 76 -8.58 3.94 1.80
C GLY A 76 -7.95 4.93 2.78
N ALA A 77 -6.64 5.12 2.69
CA ALA A 77 -5.94 6.31 3.21
C ALA A 77 -5.47 7.20 2.04
N SER A 78 -5.14 8.47 2.32
CA SER A 78 -4.45 9.32 1.34
C SER A 78 -3.00 8.84 1.19
N PHE A 79 -2.73 8.06 0.14
CA PHE A 79 -1.38 7.63 -0.21
C PHE A 79 -0.68 8.71 -1.05
N LYS A 80 0.04 9.60 -0.38
CA LYS A 80 0.87 10.65 -0.99
C LYS A 80 2.25 10.63 -0.32
N LEU A 81 3.31 10.56 -1.12
CA LEU A 81 4.70 10.64 -0.65
C LEU A 81 5.30 12.05 -0.77
N TRP A 82 4.56 12.96 -1.43
CA TRP A 82 4.96 14.35 -1.63
C TRP A 82 3.73 15.26 -1.62
N ALA A 83 3.87 16.42 -0.97
CA ALA A 83 2.90 17.50 -0.95
C ALA A 83 3.64 18.82 -0.69
N LYS A 84 3.00 19.96 -0.93
CA LYS A 84 3.60 21.28 -0.63
C LYS A 84 3.65 21.51 0.87
N ASP A 85 2.58 21.11 1.56
CA ASP A 85 2.50 21.04 3.02
C ASP A 85 2.24 19.58 3.45
N PRO A 86 3.30 18.77 3.63
CA PRO A 86 3.16 17.37 4.03
C PRO A 86 2.43 17.15 5.36
N LYS A 87 2.50 18.12 6.29
CA LYS A 87 1.79 18.02 7.57
C LYS A 87 0.30 18.14 7.34
N LYS A 88 -0.15 19.20 6.68
CA LYS A 88 -1.58 19.45 6.44
C LYS A 88 -2.19 18.50 5.41
N GLU A 89 -1.49 18.23 4.31
CA GLU A 89 -2.06 17.52 3.15
C GLU A 89 -1.91 15.99 3.22
N ILE A 90 -1.05 15.47 4.11
CA ILE A 90 -0.80 14.04 4.26
C ILE A 90 -1.11 13.61 5.69
N TYR A 91 -0.38 14.15 6.68
CA TYR A 91 -0.51 13.70 8.05
C TYR A 91 -1.89 14.00 8.63
N ASP A 92 -2.32 15.27 8.63
CA ASP A 92 -3.60 15.67 9.23
C ASP A 92 -4.80 15.04 8.52
N VAL A 93 -4.76 14.92 7.19
CA VAL A 93 -5.80 14.23 6.41
C VAL A 93 -5.92 12.76 6.81
N ASN A 94 -4.80 12.05 6.96
CA ASN A 94 -4.82 10.63 7.32
C ASN A 94 -5.25 10.43 8.78
N ILE A 95 -4.78 11.25 9.72
CA ILE A 95 -5.19 11.17 11.13
C ILE A 95 -6.69 11.42 11.29
N ASN A 96 -7.20 12.52 10.71
CA ASN A 96 -8.62 12.82 10.75
C ASN A 96 -9.44 11.76 10.00
N GLY A 97 -8.91 11.22 8.91
CA GLY A 97 -9.52 10.13 8.17
C GLY A 97 -9.67 8.85 9.01
N THR A 98 -8.63 8.46 9.75
CA THR A 98 -8.71 7.35 10.70
C THR A 98 -9.75 7.63 11.77
N LEU A 99 -9.70 8.79 12.43
CA LEU A 99 -10.69 9.18 13.45
C LEU A 99 -12.12 9.04 12.91
N ASN A 100 -12.41 9.67 11.78
CA ASN A 100 -13.75 9.66 11.18
C ASN A 100 -14.22 8.26 10.81
N THR A 101 -13.35 7.44 10.21
CA THR A 101 -13.75 6.12 9.70
C THR A 101 -13.97 5.10 10.81
N ILE A 102 -13.15 5.11 11.87
CA ILE A 102 -13.33 4.20 13.00
C ILE A 102 -14.53 4.63 13.87
N GLU A 103 -14.70 5.93 14.13
CA GLU A 103 -15.88 6.45 14.84
C GLU A 103 -17.17 6.21 14.04
N ALA A 104 -17.14 6.34 12.71
CA ALA A 104 -18.30 6.02 11.87
C ALA A 104 -18.63 4.52 11.88
N ALA A 105 -17.61 3.65 11.93
CA ALA A 105 -17.81 2.21 12.05
C ALA A 105 -18.45 1.84 13.38
N ALA A 106 -18.02 2.47 14.49
CA ALA A 106 -18.66 2.32 15.79
C ALA A 106 -20.13 2.74 15.75
N GLU A 107 -20.43 3.93 15.22
CA GLU A 107 -21.79 4.47 15.12
C GLU A 107 -22.71 3.62 14.24
N ALA A 108 -22.17 3.00 13.19
CA ALA A 108 -22.91 2.11 12.30
C ALA A 108 -23.05 0.67 12.81
N GLY A 109 -22.44 0.32 13.95
CA GLY A 109 -22.51 -1.01 14.54
C GLY A 109 -21.64 -2.07 13.84
N VAL A 110 -20.55 -1.66 13.19
CA VAL A 110 -19.59 -2.58 12.57
C VAL A 110 -18.89 -3.40 13.66
N SER A 111 -18.88 -4.72 13.52
CA SER A 111 -18.26 -5.62 14.50
C SER A 111 -16.76 -5.79 14.28
N LYS A 112 -16.32 -5.76 13.02
CA LYS A 112 -14.93 -6.07 12.64
C LYS A 112 -14.33 -5.10 11.65
N ILE A 113 -13.09 -4.69 11.92
CA ILE A 113 -12.29 -3.85 11.04
C ILE A 113 -10.98 -4.55 10.68
N VAL A 114 -10.70 -4.66 9.38
CA VAL A 114 -9.35 -4.92 8.88
C VAL A 114 -8.74 -3.59 8.46
N TYR A 115 -7.82 -3.08 9.28
CA TYR A 115 -7.16 -1.80 9.05
C TYR A 115 -5.91 -1.99 8.20
N VAL A 116 -5.82 -1.32 7.05
CA VAL A 116 -4.64 -1.40 6.18
C VAL A 116 -3.63 -0.31 6.55
N SER A 117 -2.70 -0.67 7.42
CA SER A 117 -1.50 0.10 7.75
C SER A 117 -0.47 -0.01 6.61
N SER A 118 0.82 -0.07 6.94
CA SER A 118 1.92 -0.24 5.99
C SER A 118 3.17 -0.67 6.73
N ILE A 119 4.10 -1.34 6.04
CA ILE A 119 5.46 -1.55 6.57
C ILE A 119 6.14 -0.24 7.02
N ALA A 120 5.71 0.92 6.53
CA ALA A 120 6.17 2.24 7.00
C ALA A 120 5.97 2.47 8.51
N ALA A 121 5.00 1.80 9.13
CA ALA A 121 4.73 1.88 10.57
C ALA A 121 5.63 0.96 11.41
N LEU A 122 6.46 0.12 10.79
CA LEU A 122 7.32 -0.84 11.48
C LEU A 122 8.65 -0.24 11.92
N ASN A 123 9.22 -0.82 12.99
CA ASN A 123 10.54 -0.44 13.48
C ASN A 123 11.66 -1.18 12.74
N TYR A 124 12.51 -0.44 12.03
CA TYR A 124 13.63 -0.98 11.25
C TYR A 124 14.97 -1.08 12.01
N THR A 125 14.97 -0.88 13.34
CA THR A 125 16.20 -0.93 14.16
C THR A 125 16.82 -2.33 14.29
N LYS A 126 16.04 -3.39 14.04
CA LYS A 126 16.50 -4.78 14.01
C LYS A 126 15.98 -5.46 12.75
N LEU A 127 16.80 -6.34 12.17
CA LEU A 127 16.48 -7.11 10.97
C LEU A 127 16.57 -8.62 11.26
N PRO A 128 15.72 -9.46 10.65
CA PRO A 128 14.56 -9.07 9.84
C PRO A 128 13.52 -8.33 10.70
N VAL A 129 12.79 -7.39 10.09
CA VAL A 129 11.77 -6.60 10.78
C VAL A 129 10.57 -7.50 11.10
N ASN A 130 10.02 -7.37 12.30
CA ASN A 130 8.82 -8.08 12.73
C ASN A 130 7.89 -7.16 13.54
N GLU A 131 6.67 -7.63 13.84
CA GLU A 131 5.66 -6.84 14.54
C GLU A 131 6.04 -6.51 16.00
N SER A 132 6.82 -7.38 16.64
CA SER A 132 7.26 -7.22 18.04
C SER A 132 8.26 -6.08 18.24
N GLY A 133 8.93 -5.63 17.18
CA GLY A 133 9.82 -4.46 17.20
C GLY A 133 9.10 -3.14 17.46
N GLY A 134 7.76 -3.13 17.45
CA GLY A 134 6.94 -1.97 17.75
C GLY A 134 6.79 -1.03 16.55
N TYR A 135 6.75 0.26 16.83
CA TYR A 135 6.48 1.30 15.84
C TYR A 135 7.74 2.01 15.36
N ASN A 136 7.71 2.53 14.13
CA ASN A 136 8.84 3.24 13.55
C ASN A 136 9.26 4.48 14.37
N PRO A 137 10.48 4.54 14.94
CA PRO A 137 10.94 5.71 15.68
C PRO A 137 11.38 6.87 14.78
N ASP A 138 11.62 6.65 13.49
CA ASP A 138 12.04 7.69 12.56
C ASP A 138 10.85 8.59 12.19
N ARG A 139 10.99 9.89 12.48
CA ARG A 139 9.94 10.90 12.29
C ARG A 139 10.19 11.88 11.16
N ARG A 140 11.21 11.64 10.32
CA ARG A 140 11.63 12.54 9.23
C ARG A 140 10.61 12.66 8.09
N ASP A 141 9.66 11.72 7.98
CA ASP A 141 8.68 11.68 6.90
C ASP A 141 7.23 11.69 7.40
N MET A 142 6.44 12.65 6.92
CA MET A 142 5.05 12.84 7.38
C MET A 142 4.10 11.72 6.93
N TYR A 143 4.38 11.05 5.81
CA TYR A 143 3.58 9.89 5.40
C TYR A 143 3.84 8.71 6.35
N TYR A 144 5.11 8.42 6.67
CA TYR A 144 5.49 7.39 7.66
C TYR A 144 4.90 7.69 9.03
N ASN A 145 4.98 8.94 9.47
CA ASN A 145 4.37 9.43 10.70
C ASN A 145 2.85 9.18 10.72
N SER A 146 2.17 9.47 9.61
CA SER A 146 0.72 9.29 9.50
C SER A 146 0.29 7.83 9.57
N LYS A 147 1.08 6.91 9.00
CA LYS A 147 0.81 5.47 9.06
C LYS A 147 1.04 4.92 10.46
N ASN A 148 2.11 5.35 11.13
CA ASN A 148 2.42 4.96 12.50
C ASN A 148 1.36 5.44 13.50
N ASP A 149 1.08 6.74 13.50
CA ASP A 149 0.16 7.34 14.47
C ASP A 149 -1.31 7.01 14.16
N GLY A 150 -1.67 6.91 12.89
CA GLY A 150 -3.00 6.48 12.47
C GLY A 150 -3.30 5.04 12.88
N GLU A 151 -2.33 4.12 12.79
CA GLU A 151 -2.51 2.75 13.28
C GLU A 151 -2.75 2.71 14.80
N LYS A 152 -1.96 3.46 15.58
CA LYS A 152 -2.17 3.57 17.03
C LYS A 152 -3.55 4.12 17.37
N LEU A 153 -3.95 5.21 16.71
CA LEU A 153 -5.26 5.82 16.89
C LEU A 153 -6.39 4.84 16.54
N ALA A 154 -6.23 4.05 15.47
CA ALA A 154 -7.22 3.06 15.08
C ALA A 154 -7.42 1.99 16.17
N PHE A 155 -6.33 1.45 16.74
CA PHE A 155 -6.41 0.50 17.85
C PHE A 155 -7.04 1.13 19.10
N GLU A 156 -6.65 2.35 19.45
CA GLU A 156 -7.21 3.07 20.61
C GLU A 156 -8.73 3.26 20.47
N LEU A 157 -9.19 3.74 19.32
CA LEU A 157 -10.61 3.96 19.05
C LEU A 157 -11.40 2.65 18.98
N ALA A 158 -10.85 1.62 18.34
CA ALA A 158 -11.50 0.31 18.27
C ALA A 158 -11.66 -0.31 19.67
N ALA A 159 -10.62 -0.24 20.51
CA ALA A 159 -10.68 -0.72 21.89
C ALA A 159 -11.71 0.06 22.72
N LYS A 160 -11.75 1.40 22.57
CA LYS A 160 -12.73 2.27 23.23
C LYS A 160 -14.17 1.90 22.88
N HIS A 161 -14.44 1.53 21.63
CA HIS A 161 -15.78 1.22 21.12
C HIS A 161 -16.11 -0.28 21.12
N GLY A 162 -15.20 -1.15 21.57
CA GLY A 162 -15.41 -2.60 21.59
C GLY A 162 -15.47 -3.25 20.20
N ILE A 163 -14.83 -2.64 19.18
CA ILE A 163 -14.75 -3.19 17.82
C ILE A 163 -13.57 -4.15 17.73
N GLU A 164 -13.76 -5.32 17.11
CA GLU A 164 -12.63 -6.17 16.73
C GLU A 164 -11.82 -5.49 15.63
N LEU A 165 -10.56 -5.14 15.91
CA LEU A 165 -9.67 -4.55 14.91
C LEU A 165 -8.40 -5.37 14.76
N VAL A 166 -8.10 -5.72 13.51
CA VAL A 166 -6.81 -6.30 13.12
C VAL A 166 -6.12 -5.38 12.14
N SER A 167 -4.82 -5.18 12.30
CA SER A 167 -4.02 -4.36 11.38
C SER A 167 -3.19 -5.24 10.46
N VAL A 168 -3.20 -4.92 9.17
CA VAL A 168 -2.32 -5.53 8.18
C VAL A 168 -1.34 -4.50 7.63
N MET A 169 -0.08 -4.89 7.45
CA MET A 169 1.01 -4.00 7.02
C MET A 169 1.62 -4.50 5.72
N PRO A 170 1.02 -4.16 4.56
CA PRO A 170 1.55 -4.57 3.28
C PRO A 170 2.85 -3.85 2.92
N SER A 171 3.71 -4.54 2.15
CA SER A 171 4.89 -3.97 1.51
C SER A 171 4.58 -3.38 0.13
N ALA A 172 5.55 -3.27 -0.78
CA ALA A 172 5.42 -2.59 -2.06
C ALA A 172 4.57 -3.40 -3.04
N MET A 173 3.28 -3.08 -3.12
CA MET A 173 2.30 -3.82 -3.91
C MET A 173 2.46 -3.63 -5.42
N ILE A 174 2.59 -4.76 -6.11
CA ILE A 174 2.66 -4.93 -7.57
C ILE A 174 1.75 -6.11 -7.97
N GLY A 175 1.74 -6.57 -9.22
CA GLY A 175 1.10 -7.85 -9.55
C GLY A 175 0.69 -7.99 -11.01
N SER A 176 -0.16 -8.96 -11.30
CA SER A 176 -0.61 -9.23 -12.69
C SER A 176 -1.63 -8.22 -13.24
N GLU A 177 -2.21 -7.37 -12.40
CA GLU A 177 -3.22 -6.38 -12.79
C GLU A 177 -3.01 -5.09 -12.00
N ALA A 178 -2.94 -3.95 -12.70
CA ALA A 178 -2.93 -2.63 -12.10
C ALA A 178 -4.23 -1.87 -12.40
N PHE A 179 -4.58 -0.93 -11.52
CA PHE A 179 -5.71 -0.03 -11.71
C PHE A 179 -5.20 1.40 -11.69
N LEU A 180 -5.59 2.20 -12.68
CA LEU A 180 -5.11 3.57 -12.82
C LEU A 180 -5.74 4.51 -11.78
N PRO A 181 -5.01 5.53 -11.30
CA PRO A 181 -3.59 5.81 -11.61
C PRO A 181 -2.64 4.78 -10.99
N LEU A 182 -1.53 4.50 -11.68
CA LEU A 182 -0.51 3.58 -11.16
C LEU A 182 -0.01 4.04 -9.77
N ASN A 183 0.17 3.07 -8.88
CA ASN A 183 0.77 3.34 -7.58
C ASN A 183 2.28 3.62 -7.72
N VAL A 184 2.92 4.03 -6.61
CA VAL A 184 4.35 4.36 -6.60
C VAL A 184 5.22 3.15 -7.00
N SER A 185 4.85 1.94 -6.60
CA SER A 185 5.57 0.71 -6.91
C SER A 185 5.65 0.44 -8.42
N TYR A 186 4.53 0.55 -9.14
CA TYR A 186 4.52 0.44 -10.61
C TYR A 186 5.25 1.59 -11.29
N ASN A 187 5.26 2.79 -10.71
CA ASN A 187 6.06 3.89 -11.26
C ASN A 187 7.56 3.58 -11.25
N ILE A 188 8.06 2.84 -10.26
CA ILE A 188 9.47 2.40 -10.21
C ILE A 188 9.74 1.41 -11.36
N MET A 189 8.87 0.43 -11.58
CA MET A 189 8.98 -0.50 -12.71
C MET A 189 8.94 0.23 -14.06
N LYS A 190 8.06 1.23 -14.19
CA LYS A 190 7.99 2.09 -15.37
C LYS A 190 9.29 2.87 -15.59
N LEU A 191 9.93 3.37 -14.53
CA LEU A 191 11.23 4.04 -14.65
C LEU A 191 12.33 3.07 -15.11
N ILE A 192 12.32 1.82 -14.64
CA ILE A 192 13.23 0.77 -15.09
C ILE A 192 13.04 0.50 -16.59
N LEU A 193 11.81 0.19 -17.02
CA LEU A 193 11.49 -0.11 -18.42
C LEU A 193 11.82 1.05 -19.37
N ASN A 194 11.65 2.30 -18.90
CA ASN A 194 11.99 3.50 -19.65
C ASN A 194 13.45 3.94 -19.52
N LYS A 195 14.33 3.15 -18.90
CA LYS A 195 15.77 3.44 -18.72
C LYS A 195 16.04 4.76 -17.97
N LYS A 196 15.14 5.14 -17.06
CA LYS A 196 15.21 6.39 -16.28
C LYS A 196 15.88 6.23 -14.91
N ILE A 197 16.48 5.07 -14.63
CA ILE A 197 17.25 4.81 -13.42
C ILE A 197 18.72 4.57 -13.79
N PRO A 198 19.54 5.62 -13.94
CA PRO A 198 20.93 5.49 -14.38
C PRO A 198 21.89 5.04 -13.27
N VAL A 199 21.50 5.23 -12.00
CA VAL A 199 22.38 5.07 -10.83
C VAL A 199 21.72 4.18 -9.79
N ASP A 200 22.52 3.27 -9.22
CA ASP A 200 22.11 2.43 -8.09
C ASP A 200 22.09 3.25 -6.80
N THR A 201 20.90 3.36 -6.20
CA THR A 201 20.66 4.07 -4.94
C THR A 201 20.93 3.21 -3.70
N LYS A 202 21.18 1.90 -3.89
CA LYS A 202 21.20 0.86 -2.85
C LYS A 202 19.91 0.79 -2.03
N ILE A 203 18.81 1.30 -2.59
CA ILE A 203 17.48 1.17 -2.00
C ILE A 203 16.97 -0.21 -2.35
N THR A 204 16.53 -0.94 -1.33
CA THR A 204 15.82 -2.21 -1.50
C THR A 204 14.32 -1.97 -1.46
N LEU A 205 13.55 -2.82 -2.14
CA LEU A 205 12.09 -2.85 -2.07
C LEU A 205 11.63 -4.27 -1.84
N ASN A 206 10.69 -4.43 -0.93
CA ASN A 206 10.02 -5.70 -0.72
C ASN A 206 8.78 -5.74 -1.60
N TRP A 207 8.89 -6.43 -2.74
CA TRP A 207 7.81 -6.58 -3.70
C TRP A 207 6.81 -7.63 -3.22
N ILE A 208 5.53 -7.29 -3.24
CA ILE A 208 4.44 -8.20 -2.90
C ILE A 208 3.32 -8.12 -3.93
N ASP A 209 2.74 -9.26 -4.29
CA ASP A 209 1.58 -9.28 -5.17
C ASP A 209 0.34 -8.74 -4.44
N VAL A 210 -0.35 -7.80 -5.06
CA VAL A 210 -1.55 -7.15 -4.52
C VAL A 210 -2.70 -8.15 -4.28
N LYS A 211 -2.78 -9.24 -5.06
CA LYS A 211 -3.77 -10.31 -4.86
C LYS A 211 -3.41 -11.14 -3.64
N ASP A 212 -2.12 -11.31 -3.34
CA ASP A 212 -1.69 -11.96 -2.09
C ASP A 212 -2.03 -11.05 -0.90
N VAL A 213 -1.80 -9.73 -1.00
CA VAL A 213 -2.23 -8.78 0.05
C VAL A 213 -3.75 -8.81 0.24
N ALA A 214 -4.53 -8.86 -0.84
CA ALA A 214 -5.98 -8.98 -0.76
C ALA A 214 -6.41 -10.28 -0.06
N GLU A 215 -5.77 -11.42 -0.36
CA GLU A 215 -6.00 -12.67 0.36
C GLU A 215 -5.59 -12.55 1.82
N GLY A 216 -4.47 -11.89 2.13
CA GLY A 216 -4.05 -11.58 3.50
C GLY A 216 -5.07 -10.74 4.26
N CYS A 217 -5.67 -9.72 3.63
CA CYS A 217 -6.78 -8.94 4.21
C CYS A 217 -8.00 -9.84 4.52
N PHE A 218 -8.40 -10.67 3.56
CA PHE A 218 -9.49 -11.62 3.74
C PHE A 218 -9.21 -12.60 4.90
N LEU A 219 -8.02 -13.19 4.94
CA LEU A 219 -7.61 -14.11 6.01
C LEU A 219 -7.52 -13.41 7.37
N ALA A 220 -7.09 -12.15 7.42
CA ALA A 220 -7.07 -11.36 8.65
C ALA A 220 -8.48 -11.15 9.22
N ALA A 221 -9.49 -10.91 8.38
CA ALA A 221 -10.88 -10.83 8.84
C ALA A 221 -11.39 -12.17 9.41
N GLN A 222 -10.95 -13.30 8.83
CA GLN A 222 -11.43 -14.63 9.20
C GLN A 222 -10.71 -15.21 10.43
N LYS A 223 -9.40 -14.98 10.55
CA LYS A 223 -8.53 -15.69 11.51
C LYS A 223 -7.66 -14.78 12.36
N GLY A 224 -7.59 -13.48 12.04
CA GLY A 224 -6.78 -12.54 12.81
C GLY A 224 -7.35 -12.36 14.21
N ARG A 225 -6.47 -12.18 15.20
CA ARG A 225 -6.88 -11.86 16.57
C ARG A 225 -7.01 -10.35 16.75
N SER A 226 -8.09 -9.91 17.37
CA SER A 226 -8.29 -8.49 17.70
C SER A 226 -7.08 -7.92 18.47
N GLY A 227 -6.67 -6.70 18.15
CA GLY A 227 -5.49 -6.04 18.73
C GLY A 227 -4.16 -6.40 18.05
N GLU A 228 -4.13 -7.40 17.18
CA GLU A 228 -2.89 -7.86 16.56
C GLU A 228 -2.59 -7.17 15.23
N ARG A 229 -1.29 -7.12 14.93
CA ARG A 229 -0.72 -6.63 13.68
C ARG A 229 -0.12 -7.80 12.90
N TYR A 230 -0.23 -7.77 11.57
CA TYR A 230 0.27 -8.80 10.64
C TYR A 230 1.01 -8.19 9.44
N ILE A 231 2.26 -8.56 9.22
CA ILE A 231 3.04 -8.14 8.04
C ILE A 231 2.59 -8.94 6.81
N LEU A 232 2.17 -8.24 5.75
CA LEU A 232 1.81 -8.83 4.46
C LEU A 232 2.88 -8.49 3.42
N ALA A 233 4.02 -9.17 3.53
CA ALA A 233 5.21 -8.94 2.72
C ALA A 233 5.85 -10.26 2.31
N ASN A 234 6.91 -10.19 1.50
CA ASN A 234 7.83 -11.30 1.31
C ASN A 234 8.94 -11.27 2.37
N GLU A 235 9.63 -12.38 2.58
CA GLU A 235 10.72 -12.45 3.59
C GLU A 235 11.96 -11.65 3.15
N LYS A 236 12.24 -11.65 1.85
CA LYS A 236 13.42 -10.99 1.27
C LYS A 236 13.01 -9.85 0.34
N CYS A 237 13.69 -8.72 0.46
CA CYS A 237 13.61 -7.63 -0.51
C CYS A 237 14.50 -7.86 -1.73
N MET A 238 14.25 -7.11 -2.80
CA MET A 238 15.10 -7.00 -3.98
C MET A 238 15.69 -5.60 -4.08
N THR A 239 16.89 -5.46 -4.63
CA THR A 239 17.40 -4.14 -5.03
C THR A 239 16.75 -3.68 -6.34
N ILE A 240 16.84 -2.38 -6.63
CA ILE A 240 16.49 -1.86 -7.95
C ILE A 240 17.37 -2.49 -9.05
N THR A 241 18.63 -2.78 -8.72
CA THR A 241 19.56 -3.50 -9.60
C THR A 241 19.08 -4.92 -9.91
N ASP A 242 18.68 -5.70 -8.91
CA ASP A 242 18.14 -7.06 -9.11
C ASP A 242 16.86 -7.03 -9.95
N THR A 243 15.98 -6.07 -9.66
CA THR A 243 14.73 -5.86 -10.41
C THR A 243 15.02 -5.49 -11.87
N THR A 244 16.04 -4.66 -12.12
CA THR A 244 16.48 -4.28 -13.47
C THR A 244 17.12 -5.45 -14.22
N ALA A 245 17.93 -6.25 -13.53
CA ALA A 245 18.54 -7.46 -14.09
C ALA A 245 17.48 -8.49 -14.48
N LEU A 246 16.46 -8.71 -13.63
CA LEU A 246 15.33 -9.58 -13.95
C LEU A 246 14.56 -9.05 -15.18
N ALA A 247 14.25 -7.76 -15.23
CA ALA A 247 13.61 -7.14 -16.39
C ALA A 247 14.45 -7.31 -17.67
N GLY A 248 15.77 -7.17 -17.59
CA GLY A 248 16.68 -7.36 -18.73
C GLY A 248 16.74 -8.81 -19.22
N ARG A 249 16.62 -9.80 -18.32
CA ARG A 249 16.50 -11.22 -18.70
C ARG A 249 15.17 -11.53 -19.38
N LEU A 250 14.07 -10.94 -18.89
CA LEU A 250 12.72 -11.16 -19.44
C LEU A 250 12.51 -10.45 -20.78
N TYR A 251 13.14 -9.30 -20.98
CA TYR A 251 12.98 -8.46 -22.18
C TYR A 251 14.34 -8.03 -22.77
N PRO A 252 15.12 -8.94 -23.36
CA PRO A 252 16.45 -8.63 -23.90
C PRO A 252 16.43 -7.53 -24.96
N GLU A 253 15.34 -7.41 -25.72
CA GLU A 253 15.16 -6.40 -26.77
C GLU A 253 15.19 -4.96 -26.24
N LEU A 254 14.85 -4.77 -24.96
CA LEU A 254 14.88 -3.45 -24.33
C LEU A 254 16.31 -2.96 -24.09
N ASN A 255 17.34 -3.83 -24.10
CA ASN A 255 18.73 -3.45 -23.84
C ASN A 255 18.86 -2.59 -22.57
N LEU A 256 18.28 -3.07 -21.46
CA LEU A 256 18.33 -2.39 -20.18
C LEU A 256 19.76 -2.39 -19.63
N LYS A 257 20.23 -1.22 -19.19
CA LYS A 257 21.53 -1.08 -18.54
C LYS A 257 21.36 -1.24 -17.03
N ILE A 258 22.19 -2.08 -16.42
CA ILE A 258 22.26 -2.17 -14.97
C ILE A 258 22.70 -0.80 -14.41
N PRO A 259 21.98 -0.24 -13.42
CA PRO A 259 22.34 1.04 -12.83
C PRO A 259 23.75 1.00 -12.23
N GLY A 260 24.56 2.02 -12.49
CA GLY A 260 25.93 2.10 -11.97
C GLY A 260 25.94 2.50 -10.49
N SER A 261 26.79 1.87 -9.68
CA SER A 261 26.99 2.27 -8.28
C SER A 261 27.83 3.55 -8.22
N VAL A 262 27.40 4.52 -7.41
CA VAL A 262 28.16 5.76 -7.14
C VAL A 262 28.30 5.99 -5.64
N PRO A 263 29.31 6.76 -5.19
CA PRO A 263 29.44 7.13 -3.78
C PRO A 263 28.19 7.85 -3.25
N LYS A 264 27.88 7.66 -1.96
CA LYS A 264 26.68 8.24 -1.33
C LYS A 264 26.66 9.78 -1.42
N THR A 265 27.82 10.43 -1.40
CA THR A 265 27.97 11.88 -1.58
C THR A 265 27.47 12.34 -2.96
N VAL A 266 27.76 11.58 -4.01
CA VAL A 266 27.27 11.83 -5.37
C VAL A 266 25.75 11.65 -5.44
N LEU A 267 25.19 10.63 -4.78
CA LEU A 267 23.73 10.45 -4.68
C LEU A 267 23.04 11.66 -4.02
N TYR A 268 23.60 12.18 -2.92
CA TYR A 268 23.06 13.38 -2.26
C TYR A 268 23.14 14.63 -3.15
N ALA A 269 24.22 14.78 -3.94
CA ALA A 269 24.35 15.88 -4.88
C ALA A 269 23.31 15.79 -6.00
N ILE A 270 23.13 14.61 -6.61
CA ILE A 270 22.10 14.35 -7.63
C ILE A 270 20.71 14.69 -7.06
N ALA A 271 20.38 14.17 -5.87
CA ALA A 271 19.09 14.43 -5.24
C ALA A 271 18.87 15.92 -4.94
N GLY A 272 19.91 16.65 -4.50
CA GLY A 272 19.84 18.10 -4.29
C GLY A 272 19.52 18.87 -5.58
N ILE A 273 20.16 18.50 -6.70
CA ILE A 273 19.87 19.10 -8.02
C ILE A 273 18.43 18.81 -8.46
N MET A 274 17.96 17.57 -8.27
CA MET A 274 16.58 17.17 -8.61
C MET A 274 15.55 17.92 -7.77
N GLU A 275 15.79 18.11 -6.47
CA GLU A 275 14.93 18.91 -5.59
C GLU A 275 14.83 20.37 -6.05
N LEU A 276 15.96 20.99 -6.43
CA LEU A 276 15.99 22.37 -6.96
C LEU A 276 15.19 22.48 -8.26
N GLY A 277 15.39 21.54 -9.20
CA GLY A 277 14.62 21.48 -10.44
C GLY A 277 13.12 21.22 -10.23
N GLY A 278 12.77 20.40 -9.24
CA GLY A 278 11.38 20.14 -8.84
C GLY A 278 10.67 21.38 -8.30
N LYS A 279 11.37 22.21 -7.50
CA LYS A 279 10.84 23.49 -7.02
C LYS A 279 10.54 24.45 -8.16
N LEU A 280 11.40 24.51 -9.18
CA LEU A 280 11.22 25.38 -10.34
C LEU A 280 10.10 24.90 -11.28
N SER A 281 10.04 23.59 -11.53
CA SER A 281 9.07 22.97 -12.44
C SER A 281 7.71 22.66 -11.79
N ARG A 282 7.60 22.80 -10.46
CA ARG A 282 6.43 22.40 -9.64
C ARG A 282 6.04 20.92 -9.80
N LYS A 283 6.98 20.06 -10.23
CA LYS A 283 6.80 18.60 -10.33
C LYS A 283 7.55 17.90 -9.18
N PRO A 284 7.06 16.75 -8.68
CA PRO A 284 7.76 16.00 -7.65
C PRO A 284 9.11 15.49 -8.18
N PRO A 285 10.22 15.65 -7.44
CA PRO A 285 11.50 15.08 -7.83
C PRO A 285 11.45 13.54 -7.77
N LEU A 286 12.18 12.86 -8.67
CA LEU A 286 12.24 11.39 -8.68
C LEU A 286 13.02 10.81 -7.49
N LEU A 287 13.95 11.59 -6.94
CA LEU A 287 14.79 11.22 -5.81
C LEU A 287 15.06 12.46 -4.95
N THR A 288 14.85 12.35 -3.65
CA THR A 288 15.15 13.41 -2.67
C THR A 288 16.30 13.01 -1.75
N ARG A 289 16.92 14.02 -1.12
CA ARG A 289 17.94 13.79 -0.09
C ARG A 289 17.36 13.07 1.12
N LYS A 290 16.07 13.31 1.41
CA LYS A 290 15.30 12.57 2.42
C LYS A 290 15.23 11.07 2.06
N ASP A 291 14.94 10.72 0.81
CA ASP A 291 14.88 9.32 0.38
C ASP A 291 16.22 8.61 0.55
N ILE A 292 17.34 9.28 0.20
CA ILE A 292 18.69 8.74 0.43
C ILE A 292 18.99 8.58 1.93
N ALA A 293 18.60 9.56 2.76
CA ALA A 293 18.84 9.54 4.19
C ALA A 293 18.03 8.47 4.93
N MET A 294 16.86 8.10 4.40
CA MET A 294 15.98 7.08 4.97
C MET A 294 16.24 5.68 4.42
N PHE A 295 16.48 5.54 3.12
CA PHE A 295 16.37 4.23 2.45
C PHE A 295 17.67 3.72 1.83
N SER A 296 18.68 4.57 1.61
CA SER A 296 19.94 4.10 1.00
C SER A 296 20.68 3.17 1.96
N GLY A 297 20.78 1.89 1.59
CA GLY A 297 21.35 0.82 2.39
C GLY A 297 20.37 0.16 3.36
N LEU A 298 19.12 0.64 3.45
CA LEU A 298 18.10 0.00 4.28
C LEU A 298 17.67 -1.31 3.62
N GLN A 299 17.74 -2.41 4.37
CA GLN A 299 17.23 -3.71 3.96
C GLN A 299 15.78 -3.87 4.45
N GLN A 300 14.86 -4.17 3.53
CA GLN A 300 13.45 -4.40 3.84
C GLN A 300 13.12 -5.89 3.90
N ASN A 301 13.89 -6.63 4.72
CA ASN A 301 13.63 -8.03 5.02
C ASN A 301 12.67 -8.13 6.21
N PHE A 302 11.70 -9.03 6.14
CA PHE A 302 10.65 -9.18 7.14
C PHE A 302 10.57 -10.62 7.63
N ASP A 303 10.27 -10.79 8.92
CA ASP A 303 9.79 -12.05 9.46
C ASP A 303 8.26 -12.03 9.37
N ILE A 304 7.71 -12.88 8.50
CA ILE A 304 6.27 -13.01 8.27
C ILE A 304 5.69 -14.29 8.92
N SER A 305 6.45 -14.93 9.83
CA SER A 305 6.05 -16.18 10.48
C SER A 305 4.71 -16.06 11.19
N LYS A 306 4.43 -14.90 11.80
CA LYS A 306 3.15 -14.63 12.45
C LYS A 306 1.98 -14.70 11.46
N ALA A 307 2.06 -13.99 10.33
CA ALA A 307 1.03 -14.03 9.30
C ALA A 307 0.88 -15.44 8.67
N LYS A 308 2.00 -16.15 8.47
CA LYS A 308 2.01 -17.55 7.99
C LYS A 308 1.28 -18.48 8.95
N ASN A 309 1.63 -18.44 10.23
CA ASN A 309 1.17 -19.41 11.22
C ASN A 309 -0.28 -19.13 11.66
N GLU A 310 -0.65 -17.87 11.84
CA GLU A 310 -1.96 -17.50 12.38
C GLU A 310 -3.02 -17.30 11.30
N LEU A 311 -2.65 -16.71 10.16
CA LEU A 311 -3.61 -16.45 9.07
C LEU A 311 -3.57 -17.55 8.00
N GLY A 312 -2.45 -18.25 7.87
CA GLY A 312 -2.17 -19.09 6.71
C GLY A 312 -1.73 -18.29 5.48
N PHE A 313 -1.17 -17.09 5.68
CA PHE A 313 -0.70 -16.23 4.60
C PHE A 313 0.47 -16.89 3.86
N LYS A 314 0.34 -17.03 2.53
CA LYS A 314 1.33 -17.69 1.66
C LYS A 314 1.60 -16.80 0.45
N PRO A 315 2.48 -15.78 0.57
CA PRO A 315 2.82 -14.93 -0.55
C PRO A 315 3.56 -15.74 -1.61
N LYS A 316 3.36 -15.38 -2.88
CA LYS A 316 4.16 -15.93 -3.98
C LYS A 316 5.57 -15.35 -3.95
N ASP A 317 6.46 -16.04 -4.66
CA ASP A 317 7.84 -15.60 -4.85
C ASP A 317 7.91 -14.16 -5.41
N PRO A 318 8.77 -13.28 -4.85
CA PRO A 318 8.86 -11.89 -5.28
C PRO A 318 9.31 -11.72 -6.73
N GLU A 319 10.17 -12.60 -7.28
CA GLU A 319 10.55 -12.52 -8.70
C GLU A 319 9.36 -12.82 -9.60
N LEU A 320 8.52 -13.79 -9.22
CA LEU A 320 7.28 -14.08 -9.95
C LEU A 320 6.31 -12.90 -9.92
N ALA A 321 6.16 -12.23 -8.78
CA ALA A 321 5.33 -11.03 -8.68
C ALA A 321 5.87 -9.90 -9.58
N VAL A 322 7.20 -9.69 -9.60
CA VAL A 322 7.86 -8.71 -10.49
C VAL A 322 7.65 -9.08 -11.96
N GLN A 323 7.85 -10.35 -12.33
CA GLN A 323 7.61 -10.81 -13.69
C GLN A 323 6.18 -10.49 -14.15
N GLN A 324 5.17 -10.86 -13.34
CA GLN A 324 3.76 -10.60 -13.65
C GLN A 324 3.45 -9.11 -13.81
N ALA A 325 4.07 -8.26 -12.99
CA ALA A 325 3.90 -6.82 -13.07
C ALA A 325 4.55 -6.20 -14.31
N LEU A 326 5.75 -6.68 -14.68
CA LEU A 326 6.41 -6.24 -15.91
C LEU A 326 5.63 -6.70 -17.14
N GLU A 327 5.12 -7.94 -17.16
CA GLU A 327 4.24 -8.45 -18.21
C GLU A 327 2.98 -7.60 -18.37
N TYR A 328 2.34 -7.21 -17.26
CA TYR A 328 1.20 -6.31 -17.29
C TYR A 328 1.54 -4.98 -17.96
N LEU A 329 2.65 -4.34 -17.55
CA LEU A 329 3.09 -3.07 -18.13
C LEU A 329 3.44 -3.18 -19.62
N MET A 330 4.09 -4.28 -20.02
CA MET A 330 4.46 -4.52 -21.42
C MET A 330 3.25 -4.80 -22.32
N LYS A 331 2.18 -5.40 -21.80
CA LYS A 331 0.90 -5.57 -22.51
C LYS A 331 0.12 -4.25 -22.64
N HIS A 332 0.35 -3.30 -21.73
CA HIS A 332 -0.34 -2.01 -21.68
C HIS A 332 0.64 -0.85 -21.91
N LYS A 333 1.33 -0.87 -23.07
CA LYS A 333 2.38 0.12 -23.39
C LYS A 333 1.90 1.57 -23.37
N ASN A 334 0.63 1.82 -23.63
CA ASN A 334 0.01 3.13 -23.49
C ASN A 334 0.16 3.72 -22.06
N ILE A 335 0.29 2.88 -21.04
CA ILE A 335 0.53 3.31 -19.66
C ILE A 335 2.02 3.68 -19.45
N LEU A 336 2.94 3.13 -20.25
CA LEU A 336 4.39 3.41 -20.17
C LEU A 336 4.78 4.77 -20.75
N GLU A 337 3.99 5.31 -21.68
CA GLU A 337 4.29 6.54 -22.41
C GLU A 337 3.91 7.84 -21.65
N ILE A 338 3.08 7.72 -20.61
CA ILE A 338 2.51 8.87 -19.85
C ILE A 338 3.51 9.53 -18.89
#